data_AF-Q3A030-F1
#
_entry.id   AF-Q3A030-F1
#
_cell.length_a   1.000
_cell.length_b   1.000
_cell.length_c   1.000
_cell.angle_alpha   90.00
_cell.angle_beta   90.00
_cell.angle_gamma   90.00
#
_symmetry.space_group_name_H-M   'P 1'
#
loop_
_entity.id
_entity.type
_entity.pdbx_description
1 polymer ?
#
loop_
_entity_poly.entity_id
_entity_poly.type
_entity_poly.pdbx_seq_one_letter_code
_entity_poly.pdbx_strand_id
1 'polypeptide(L)'
;MSREYLLMIAIFVVGTGSIWGFFKTKTEGFGRFTTSTLLILLVLTISSLLYATGKLQGDVMANVLFAVFGFAGGLFTSKNDN
;
A
#
# COMPACT_ATOMS: atom_id res chain seq x y z
N MET A 1 21.56 -14.68 -8.58
CA MET A 1 20.38 -14.03 -7.95
C MET A 1 19.17 -14.32 -8.82
N SER A 2 18.11 -14.93 -8.29
CA SER A 2 16.90 -15.26 -9.07
C SER A 2 16.05 -14.00 -9.31
N ARG A 3 15.24 -13.99 -10.39
CA ARG A 3 14.31 -12.88 -10.70
C ARG A 3 13.34 -12.60 -9.55
N GLU A 4 12.89 -13.65 -8.88
CA GLU A 4 12.01 -13.56 -7.70
C GLU A 4 12.66 -12.78 -6.56
N TYR A 5 13.95 -13.04 -6.32
CA TYR A 5 14.72 -12.33 -5.29
C TYR A 5 14.89 -10.85 -5.64
N LEU A 6 15.11 -10.52 -6.92
CA LEU A 6 15.16 -9.14 -7.39
C LEU A 6 13.81 -8.43 -7.23
N LEU A 7 12.70 -9.12 -7.53
CA LEU A 7 11.34 -8.59 -7.35
C LEU A 7 11.04 -8.33 -5.87
N MET A 8 11.37 -9.27 -4.98
CA MET A 8 11.20 -9.10 -3.54
C MET A 8 12.01 -7.92 -3.00
N ILE A 9 13.28 -7.79 -3.41
CA ILE A 9 14.14 -6.67 -3.01
C ILE A 9 13.56 -5.35 -3.53
N ALA A 10 13.13 -5.29 -4.80
CA ALA A 10 12.54 -4.08 -5.37
C ALA A 10 11.26 -3.67 -4.62
N ILE A 11 10.35 -4.61 -4.36
CA ILE A 11 9.11 -4.36 -3.61
C ILE A 11 9.44 -3.91 -2.18
N PHE A 12 10.39 -4.56 -1.53
CA PHE A 12 10.80 -4.20 -0.17
C PHE A 12 11.39 -2.79 -0.11
N VAL A 13 12.30 -2.44 -1.02
CA VAL A 13 12.92 -1.11 -1.10
C VAL A 13 11.87 -0.04 -1.41
N VAL A 14 10.96 -0.29 -2.35
CA VAL A 14 9.88 0.65 -2.67
C VAL A 14 8.92 0.81 -1.50
N GLY A 15 8.51 -0.30 -0.85
CA GLY A 15 7.61 -0.28 0.29
C GLY A 15 8.20 0.43 1.50
N THR A 16 9.42 0.06 1.92
CA THR A 16 10.13 0.74 3.03
C THR A 16 10.46 2.19 2.70
N GLY A 17 10.89 2.48 1.47
CA GLY A 17 11.11 3.85 1.00
C GLY A 17 9.84 4.70 1.02
N SER A 18 8.68 4.11 0.67
CA SER A 18 7.38 4.79 0.72
C SER A 18 6.92 5.05 2.15
N ILE A 19 7.14 4.09 3.06
CA ILE A 19 6.82 4.26 4.49
C ILE A 19 7.73 5.33 5.12
N TRP A 20 9.04 5.27 4.87
CA TRP A 20 9.97 6.31 5.33
C TRP A 20 9.54 7.66 4.76
N GLY A 21 9.37 7.74 3.44
CA GLY A 21 8.93 8.94 2.75
C GLY A 21 7.68 9.52 3.39
N PHE A 22 6.67 8.69 3.67
CA PHE A 22 5.46 9.07 4.37
C PHE A 22 5.71 9.67 5.75
N PHE A 23 6.59 9.09 6.57
CA PHE A 23 6.94 9.68 7.88
C PHE A 23 7.74 10.97 7.77
N LYS A 24 8.59 11.10 6.73
CA LYS A 24 9.40 12.31 6.50
C LYS A 24 8.57 13.47 5.92
N THR A 25 7.58 13.18 5.07
CA THR A 25 6.72 14.18 4.42
C THR A 25 5.51 14.56 5.26
N LYS A 26 5.30 13.93 6.42
CA LYS A 26 4.30 14.42 7.37
C LYS A 26 4.66 15.80 7.87
N THR A 27 3.82 16.77 7.56
CA THR A 27 3.71 18.03 8.29
C THR A 27 3.09 17.79 9.67
N GLU A 28 3.31 18.69 10.62
CA GLU A 28 2.81 18.58 12.00
C GLU A 28 1.28 18.35 12.02
N GLY A 29 0.87 17.21 12.58
CA GLY A 29 -0.52 16.75 12.64
C GLY A 29 -0.80 15.59 11.67
N PHE A 30 -1.22 14.43 12.20
CA PHE A 30 -1.86 13.41 11.39
C PHE A 30 -3.17 13.99 10.86
N GLY A 31 -3.17 14.46 9.61
CA GLY A 31 -4.37 14.86 8.91
C GLY A 31 -5.39 13.71 8.84
N ARG A 32 -6.64 14.04 8.55
CA ARG A 32 -7.77 13.09 8.58
C ARG A 32 -7.57 11.81 7.76
N PHE A 33 -6.76 11.87 6.70
CA PHE A 33 -6.50 10.73 5.81
C PHE A 33 -5.16 10.05 6.05
N THR A 34 -4.34 10.61 6.92
CA THR A 34 -2.95 10.20 7.07
C THR A 34 -2.86 8.75 7.54
N THR A 35 -3.64 8.34 8.55
CA THR A 35 -3.67 6.94 9.01
C THR A 35 -4.17 5.99 7.92
N SER A 36 -5.20 6.39 7.17
CA SER A 36 -5.76 5.60 6.07
C SER A 36 -4.75 5.42 4.92
N THR A 37 -3.99 6.46 4.55
CA THR A 37 -2.92 6.37 3.55
C THR A 37 -1.79 5.45 4.03
N LEU A 38 -1.42 5.50 5.31
CA LEU A 38 -0.45 4.56 5.88
C LEU A 38 -0.94 3.11 5.78
N LEU A 39 -2.21 2.86 6.10
CA LEU A 39 -2.80 1.53 5.99
C LEU A 39 -2.81 1.02 4.55
N ILE A 40 -3.16 1.87 3.57
CA ILE A 40 -3.09 1.52 2.14
C ILE A 40 -1.65 1.14 1.75
N LEU A 41 -0.66 1.95 2.11
CA LEU A 41 0.76 1.68 1.82
C LEU A 41 1.22 0.37 2.45
N LEU A 42 0.83 0.11 3.68
CA LEU A 42 1.16 -1.12 4.41
C LEU A 42 0.54 -2.35 3.72
N VAL A 43 -0.75 -2.30 3.43
CA VAL A 43 -1.49 -3.40 2.78
C VAL A 43 -0.88 -3.71 1.41
N LEU A 44 -0.65 -2.71 0.57
CA LEU A 44 -0.06 -2.91 -0.76
C LEU A 44 1.36 -3.50 -0.67
N THR A 45 2.17 -3.03 0.28
CA THR A 45 3.54 -3.54 0.45
C THR A 45 3.54 -5.01 0.86
N ILE A 46 2.74 -5.37 1.87
CA ILE A 46 2.67 -6.75 2.39
C ILE A 46 2.08 -7.69 1.32
N SER A 47 0.97 -7.31 0.70
CA SER A 47 0.32 -8.12 -0.33
C SER A 47 1.22 -8.33 -1.56
N SER A 48 2.00 -7.31 -1.94
CA SER A 48 2.98 -7.43 -3.04
C SER A 48 4.13 -8.37 -2.69
N LEU A 49 4.63 -8.36 -1.46
CA LEU A 49 5.65 -9.32 -0.99
C LEU A 49 5.11 -10.75 -0.97
N LEU A 50 3.88 -10.94 -0.48
CA LEU A 50 3.22 -12.25 -0.46
C LEU A 50 2.93 -12.77 -1.88
N TYR A 51 2.57 -11.88 -2.81
CA TYR A 51 2.40 -12.23 -4.21
C TYR A 51 3.74 -12.61 -4.87
N ALA A 52 4.81 -11.85 -4.64
CA ALA A 52 6.14 -12.12 -5.20
C ALA A 52 6.77 -13.44 -4.70
N THR A 53 6.34 -13.94 -3.54
CA THR A 53 6.75 -15.24 -2.98
C THR A 53 5.84 -16.39 -3.40
N GLY A 54 4.82 -16.13 -4.21
CA GLY A 54 3.83 -17.13 -4.62
C GLY A 54 2.89 -17.58 -3.49
N LYS A 55 2.92 -16.91 -2.34
CA LYS A 55 2.02 -17.19 -1.19
C LYS A 55 0.61 -16.68 -1.42
N LEU A 56 0.43 -15.76 -2.36
CA LEU A 56 -0.83 -15.10 -2.68
C LEU A 56 -1.15 -15.33 -4.17
N GLN A 57 -2.31 -15.93 -4.44
CA GLN A 57 -2.76 -16.20 -5.81
C GLN A 57 -3.21 -14.91 -6.51
N GLY A 58 -3.17 -14.90 -7.84
CA GLY A 58 -3.58 -13.74 -8.65
C GLY A 58 -5.00 -13.25 -8.35
N ASP A 59 -5.95 -14.16 -8.17
CA ASP A 59 -7.35 -13.81 -7.88
C ASP A 59 -7.50 -13.13 -6.52
N VAL A 60 -6.75 -13.59 -5.51
CA VAL A 60 -6.73 -12.97 -4.18
C VAL A 60 -6.06 -11.60 -4.24
N MET A 61 -5.00 -11.46 -5.05
CA MET A 61 -4.33 -10.16 -5.25
C MET A 61 -5.28 -9.15 -5.92
N ALA A 62 -6.06 -9.59 -6.91
CA ALA A 62 -7.07 -8.75 -7.55
C ALA A 62 -8.12 -8.26 -6.54
N ASN A 63 -8.58 -9.12 -5.63
CA ASN A 63 -9.51 -8.75 -4.56
C ASN A 63 -8.90 -7.72 -3.59
N VAL A 64 -7.62 -7.89 -3.23
CA VAL A 64 -6.92 -6.90 -2.39
C VAL A 64 -6.83 -5.56 -3.09
N LEU A 65 -6.44 -5.54 -4.37
CA LEU A 65 -6.36 -4.29 -5.14
C LEU A 65 -7.73 -3.63 -5.25
N PHE A 66 -8.78 -4.40 -5.51
CA PHE A 66 -10.15 -3.88 -5.56
C PHE A 66 -10.57 -3.24 -4.23
N ALA A 67 -10.30 -3.90 -3.10
CA ALA A 67 -10.59 -3.36 -1.78
C ALA A 67 -9.79 -2.08 -1.49
N VAL A 68 -8.50 -2.03 -1.86
CA VAL A 68 -7.65 -0.85 -1.68
C VAL A 68 -8.16 0.33 -2.52
N PHE A 69 -8.51 0.11 -3.79
CA PHE A 69 -9.05 1.16 -4.65
C PHE A 69 -10.42 1.64 -4.17
N GLY A 70 -11.30 0.73 -3.74
CA GLY A 70 -12.59 1.07 -3.15
C GLY A 70 -12.45 1.88 -1.87
N PHE A 71 -11.53 1.48 -0.98
CA PHE A 71 -11.22 2.22 0.24
C PHE A 71 -10.66 3.61 -0.07
N ALA A 72 -9.69 3.70 -0.99
CA ALA A 72 -9.13 4.98 -1.42
C ALA A 72 -10.20 5.90 -2.04
N GLY A 73 -11.06 5.37 -2.92
CA GLY A 73 -12.19 6.09 -3.50
C GLY A 73 -13.16 6.61 -2.44
N GLY A 74 -13.47 5.79 -1.43
CA GLY A 74 -14.25 6.16 -0.25
C GLY A 74 -13.67 7.36 0.50
N LEU A 75 -12.35 7.35 0.75
CA LEU A 75 -11.68 8.47 1.43
C LEU A 75 -11.79 9.79 0.64
N PHE A 76 -11.70 9.73 -0.70
CA PHE A 76 -11.78 10.93 -1.54
C PHE A 76 -13.22 11.44 -1.71
N THR A 77 -14.22 10.56 -1.78
CA THR A 77 -15.63 10.95 -1.97
C THR A 77 -16.28 11.49 -0.70
N SER A 78 -15.85 11.09 0.50
CA SER A 78 -16.34 11.67 1.77
C SER A 78 -16.03 13.17 1.95
N LYS A 79 -15.37 13.80 0.97
CA LYS A 79 -15.08 15.24 0.97
C LYS A 79 -16.32 16.12 0.71
N ASN A 80 -17.44 15.56 0.24
CA ASN A 80 -18.56 16.36 -0.29
C ASN A 80 -19.88 16.29 0.50
N ASP A 81 -19.94 15.63 1.66
CA ASP A 81 -21.09 15.71 2.56
C ASP A 81 -20.82 16.77 3.64
N ASN A 82 -21.27 17.99 3.37
CA ASN A 82 -21.52 19.05 4.35
C ASN A 82 -22.80 19.77 3.94
#